data_AF-I4M0N6-F1
#
_entry.id   AF-I4M0N6-F1
#
_cell.length_a   1.000
_cell.length_b   1.000
_cell.length_c   1.000
_cell.angle_alpha   90.00
_cell.angle_beta   90.00
_cell.angle_gamma   90.00
#
_symmetry.space_group_name_H-M   'P 1'
#
loop_
_entity.id
_entity.type
_entity.pdbx_description
1 polymer ?
#
loop_
_entity_poly.entity_id
_entity_poly.type
_entity_poly.pdbx_seq_one_letter_code
_entity_poly.pdbx_strand_id
1 'polypeptide(L)'
;MEVYGESANLCDDSIDFIGLDDFNSFAGQEISDIEGKIYPSKECSFFMTFPKEYAYFNCDENSQWVKGIQHWIPTVSKSFIQNANINGKESAVRNTACVAFVRWCDMFLHDKKMFGYDLVNLAIGMFHNINVRDAMLISILDENQEWYDDNALAEFAWYPHTPMVSDRLRQFLEAKFIQTSKKPNIKRAITACRVLQVMAFATQSIPELTVQIYALLAYISWWFRLGNVKKYTERALSIDSDCTMAKIVEGAYENKLEPAWISECATPQEK
;
A
#
# COMPACT_ATOMS: atom_id res chain seq x y z
N MET A 1 16.84 -22.65 1.78
CA MET A 1 15.41 -23.00 1.82
C MET A 1 14.82 -22.10 2.89
N GLU A 2 14.34 -20.92 2.49
CA GLU A 2 13.76 -19.95 3.42
C GLU A 2 12.24 -20.12 3.33
N VAL A 3 11.66 -20.73 4.35
CA VAL A 3 10.21 -20.71 4.57
C VAL A 3 9.85 -19.28 4.95
N TYR A 4 9.15 -18.57 4.05
CA TYR A 4 8.89 -17.15 4.20
C TYR A 4 7.72 -16.88 5.17
N GLY A 5 8.03 -16.82 6.47
CA GLY A 5 7.14 -16.21 7.46
C GLY A 5 6.20 -17.18 8.19
N GLU A 6 5.55 -16.65 9.22
CA GLU A 6 4.56 -17.38 10.02
C GLU A 6 3.21 -17.39 9.29
N SER A 7 2.47 -18.49 9.43
CA SER A 7 1.10 -18.66 8.93
C SER A 7 0.11 -17.79 9.69
N ALA A 8 -0.97 -17.37 9.03
CA ALA A 8 -2.08 -16.63 9.65
C ALA A 8 -2.68 -17.33 10.89
N ASN A 9 -2.56 -18.66 11.00
CA ASN A 9 -3.10 -19.44 12.12
C ASN A 9 -2.38 -19.20 13.46
N LEU A 10 -1.22 -18.54 13.46
CA LEU A 10 -0.43 -18.25 14.67
C LEU A 10 -0.65 -16.83 15.21
N CYS A 11 -1.42 -15.99 14.51
CA CYS A 11 -1.74 -14.63 14.94
C CYS A 11 -3.07 -14.69 15.73
N ASP A 12 -2.97 -14.57 17.05
CA ASP A 12 -4.04 -14.80 18.07
C ASP A 12 -5.27 -13.87 17.96
N ASP A 13 -5.38 -13.08 16.88
CA ASP A 13 -6.49 -12.17 16.63
C ASP A 13 -7.31 -12.67 15.43
N SER A 14 -8.41 -13.35 15.75
CA SER A 14 -9.52 -13.77 14.91
C SER A 14 -9.57 -13.14 13.50
N ILE A 15 -8.94 -13.80 12.52
CA ILE A 15 -9.27 -13.57 11.11
C ILE A 15 -10.31 -14.59 10.73
N ASP A 16 -11.56 -14.32 11.10
CA ASP A 16 -12.71 -15.01 10.56
C ASP A 16 -12.84 -14.63 9.08
N PHE A 17 -12.08 -15.33 8.21
CA PHE A 17 -12.50 -15.52 6.83
C PHE A 17 -13.76 -16.37 6.87
N ILE A 18 -14.91 -15.72 7.11
CA ILE A 18 -16.23 -16.36 7.07
C ILE A 18 -16.36 -17.05 5.70
N GLY A 19 -16.37 -18.39 5.70
CA GLY A 19 -16.57 -19.22 4.51
C GLY A 19 -15.36 -20.02 4.00
N LEU A 20 -14.23 -20.07 4.71
CA LEU A 20 -13.10 -20.96 4.39
C LEU A 20 -12.77 -21.85 5.60
N ASP A 21 -13.60 -22.86 5.84
CA ASP A 21 -13.51 -23.80 6.97
C ASP A 21 -12.28 -24.73 6.96
N ASP A 22 -11.26 -24.48 6.13
CA ASP A 22 -10.14 -25.41 5.97
C ASP A 22 -8.76 -24.74 5.78
N PHE A 23 -8.42 -23.80 6.67
CA PHE A 23 -7.09 -23.18 6.75
C PHE A 23 -5.92 -24.17 6.85
N ASN A 24 -6.14 -25.34 7.46
CA ASN A 24 -5.11 -26.38 7.59
C ASN A 24 -4.78 -27.08 6.27
N SER A 25 -5.69 -27.03 5.27
CA SER A 25 -5.46 -27.59 3.94
C SER A 25 -4.62 -26.69 3.03
N PHE A 26 -4.47 -25.40 3.38
CA PHE A 26 -3.81 -24.39 2.54
C PHE A 26 -2.30 -24.21 2.85
N ALA A 27 -1.67 -25.08 3.63
CA ALA A 27 -0.21 -25.17 3.63
C ALA A 27 0.26 -25.82 2.31
N GLY A 28 0.09 -25.10 1.20
CA GLY A 28 0.39 -25.57 -0.15
C GLY A 28 1.89 -25.82 -0.30
N GLN A 29 2.23 -27.04 -0.73
CA GLN A 29 3.60 -27.46 -0.99
C GLN A 29 4.32 -26.48 -1.93
N GLU A 30 5.57 -26.17 -1.55
CA GLU A 30 6.56 -25.49 -2.37
C GLU A 30 6.59 -26.07 -3.81
N ILE A 31 6.40 -25.22 -4.82
CA ILE A 31 6.44 -25.66 -6.23
C ILE A 31 7.85 -25.43 -6.75
N SER A 32 8.57 -26.49 -7.11
CA SER A 32 9.88 -26.36 -7.78
C SER A 32 9.72 -26.28 -9.30
N ASP A 33 10.52 -25.44 -9.95
CA ASP A 33 10.71 -25.53 -11.40
C ASP A 33 11.65 -26.68 -11.79
N ILE A 34 11.85 -26.86 -13.10
CA ILE A 34 12.73 -27.88 -13.67
C ILE A 34 14.21 -27.71 -13.28
N GLU A 35 14.60 -26.53 -12.78
CA GLU A 35 15.94 -26.23 -12.27
C GLU A 35 16.04 -26.41 -10.74
N GLY A 36 14.95 -26.84 -10.09
CA GLY A 36 14.88 -27.05 -8.66
C GLY A 36 14.66 -25.77 -7.85
N LYS A 37 14.36 -24.64 -8.50
CA LYS A 37 14.04 -23.38 -7.81
C LYS A 37 12.63 -23.45 -7.26
N ILE A 38 12.53 -23.29 -5.95
CA ILE A 38 11.28 -23.36 -5.20
C ILE A 38 10.58 -22.00 -5.23
N TYR A 39 9.30 -22.02 -5.59
CA TYR A 39 8.39 -20.88 -5.56
C TYR A 39 7.32 -21.09 -4.48
N PRO A 40 6.90 -20.01 -3.80
CA PRO A 40 5.78 -20.10 -2.88
C PRO A 40 4.53 -20.54 -3.66
N SER A 41 3.77 -21.47 -3.10
CA SER A 41 2.44 -21.81 -3.61
C SER A 41 1.53 -20.57 -3.58
N LYS A 42 0.39 -20.64 -4.29
CA LYS A 42 -0.60 -19.55 -4.29
C LYS A 42 -1.14 -19.28 -2.87
N GLU A 43 -1.22 -20.31 -2.04
CA GLU A 43 -1.58 -20.21 -0.63
C GLU A 43 -0.47 -19.56 0.20
N CYS A 44 0.78 -20.01 0.03
CA CYS A 44 1.93 -19.40 0.72
C CYS A 44 2.03 -17.90 0.39
N SER A 45 1.84 -17.55 -0.87
CA SER A 45 1.89 -16.17 -1.34
C SER A 45 0.82 -15.28 -0.72
N PHE A 46 -0.32 -15.87 -0.32
CA PHE A 46 -1.47 -15.13 0.19
C PHE A 46 -1.53 -15.11 1.72
N PHE A 47 -1.26 -16.24 2.38
CA PHE A 47 -1.47 -16.44 3.82
C PHE A 47 -0.21 -16.39 4.67
N MET A 48 0.98 -16.25 4.07
CA MET A 48 2.22 -16.08 4.83
C MET A 48 2.63 -14.61 4.92
N THR A 49 3.40 -14.33 5.96
CA THR A 49 3.97 -13.00 6.18
C THR A 49 5.22 -12.76 5.34
N PHE A 50 5.33 -11.59 4.71
CA PHE A 50 6.53 -11.15 4.00
C PHE A 50 7.07 -9.84 4.61
N PRO A 51 8.40 -9.68 4.72
CA PRO A 51 9.03 -8.40 5.05
C PRO A 51 9.09 -7.51 3.80
N LYS A 52 9.21 -6.20 3.98
CA LYS A 52 9.25 -5.23 2.88
C LYS A 52 10.43 -5.44 1.92
N GLU A 53 11.54 -6.00 2.40
CA GLU A 53 12.71 -6.39 1.61
C GLU A 53 12.36 -7.48 0.59
N TYR A 54 11.48 -8.41 0.94
CA TYR A 54 11.04 -9.45 0.02
C TYR A 54 10.30 -8.85 -1.18
N ALA A 55 9.37 -7.93 -0.91
CA ALA A 55 8.68 -7.18 -1.96
C ALA A 55 9.67 -6.36 -2.80
N TYR A 56 10.68 -5.75 -2.18
CA TYR A 56 11.73 -5.01 -2.89
C TYR A 56 12.48 -5.87 -3.91
N PHE A 57 12.91 -7.07 -3.52
CA PHE A 57 13.68 -7.96 -4.39
C PHE A 57 12.84 -8.74 -5.40
N ASN A 58 11.54 -8.95 -5.12
CA ASN A 58 10.66 -9.78 -5.95
C ASN A 58 9.53 -8.98 -6.62
N CYS A 59 9.73 -7.67 -6.81
CA CYS A 59 8.75 -6.79 -7.45
C CYS A 59 8.69 -6.98 -8.98
N ASP A 60 8.08 -8.07 -9.43
CA ASP A 60 7.84 -8.39 -10.83
C ASP A 60 6.43 -8.96 -11.03
N GLU A 61 5.69 -8.43 -12.01
CA GLU A 61 4.32 -8.83 -12.33
C GLU A 61 4.20 -10.31 -12.72
N ASN A 62 5.27 -10.89 -13.26
CA ASN A 62 5.33 -12.27 -13.72
C ASN A 62 5.81 -13.24 -12.64
N SER A 63 6.24 -12.72 -11.49
CA SER A 63 6.69 -13.55 -10.37
C SER A 63 5.56 -14.44 -9.85
N GLN A 64 5.93 -15.65 -9.43
CA GLN A 64 4.95 -16.65 -8.98
C GLN A 64 4.19 -16.20 -7.73
N TRP A 65 4.84 -15.44 -6.83
CA TRP A 65 4.16 -14.98 -5.62
C TRP A 65 3.09 -13.92 -5.93
N VAL A 66 3.37 -12.97 -6.83
CA VAL A 66 2.37 -12.00 -7.30
C VAL A 66 1.20 -12.72 -7.97
N LYS A 67 1.48 -13.71 -8.84
CA LYS A 67 0.44 -14.55 -9.46
C LYS A 67 -0.35 -15.36 -8.44
N GLY A 68 0.32 -15.83 -7.39
CA GLY A 68 -0.29 -16.50 -6.24
C GLY A 68 -1.31 -15.63 -5.53
N ILE A 69 -0.99 -14.36 -5.29
CA ILE A 69 -1.91 -13.38 -4.71
C ILE A 69 -3.05 -13.06 -5.68
N GLN A 70 -2.74 -12.84 -6.98
CA GLN A 70 -3.73 -12.56 -8.03
C GLN A 70 -4.81 -13.65 -8.12
N HIS A 71 -4.43 -14.91 -7.91
CA HIS A 71 -5.35 -16.04 -7.94
C HIS A 71 -6.55 -15.88 -7.00
N TRP A 72 -6.33 -15.26 -5.83
CA TRP A 72 -7.35 -15.13 -4.78
C TRP A 72 -8.25 -13.91 -4.94
N ILE A 73 -7.91 -12.96 -5.81
CA ILE A 73 -8.66 -11.71 -5.99
C ILE A 73 -10.16 -11.95 -6.22
N PRO A 74 -10.60 -12.82 -7.15
CA PRO A 74 -12.04 -13.00 -7.40
C PRO A 74 -12.79 -13.52 -6.16
N THR A 75 -12.17 -14.41 -5.39
CA THR A 75 -12.74 -14.97 -4.16
C THR A 75 -12.86 -13.90 -3.09
N VAL A 76 -11.80 -13.14 -2.83
CA VAL A 76 -11.77 -12.06 -1.82
C VAL A 76 -12.79 -10.97 -2.16
N SER A 77 -12.85 -10.54 -3.43
CA SER A 77 -13.81 -9.53 -3.87
C SER A 77 -15.26 -10.00 -3.72
N LYS A 78 -15.54 -11.28 -4.01
CA LYS A 78 -16.87 -11.86 -3.79
C LYS A 78 -17.24 -11.89 -2.30
N SER A 79 -16.32 -12.31 -1.44
CA SER A 79 -16.53 -12.32 0.01
C SER A 79 -16.74 -10.90 0.57
N PHE A 80 -16.00 -9.91 0.05
CA PHE A 80 -16.22 -8.51 0.39
C PHE A 80 -17.63 -8.04 0.04
N ILE A 81 -18.10 -8.32 -1.19
CA ILE A 81 -19.45 -7.93 -1.63
C ILE A 81 -20.52 -8.58 -0.75
N GLN A 82 -20.35 -9.87 -0.39
CA GLN A 82 -21.27 -10.56 0.52
C GLN A 82 -21.29 -9.92 1.90
N ASN A 83 -20.11 -9.61 2.46
CA ASN A 83 -19.99 -8.92 3.74
C ASN A 83 -20.66 -7.54 3.70
N ALA A 84 -20.44 -6.77 2.64
CA ALA A 84 -21.07 -5.46 2.45
C ALA A 84 -22.59 -5.53 2.38
N ASN A 85 -23.15 -6.59 1.77
CA ASN A 85 -24.59 -6.81 1.72
C ASN A 85 -25.19 -7.19 3.08
N ILE A 86 -24.44 -7.89 3.94
CA ILE A 86 -24.91 -8.34 5.26
C ILE A 86 -24.74 -7.25 6.32
N ASN A 87 -23.55 -6.65 6.38
CA ASN A 87 -23.12 -5.76 7.47
C ASN A 87 -23.10 -4.27 7.09
N GLY A 88 -23.40 -3.95 5.83
CA GLY A 88 -23.29 -2.61 5.28
C GLY A 88 -21.87 -2.28 4.79
N LYS A 89 -21.79 -1.39 3.79
CA LYS A 89 -20.54 -1.07 3.09
C LYS A 89 -19.45 -0.53 4.02
N GLU A 90 -19.79 0.43 4.89
CA GLU A 90 -18.81 1.05 5.79
C GLU A 90 -18.18 0.04 6.76
N SER A 91 -19.01 -0.82 7.35
CA SER A 91 -18.56 -1.90 8.23
C SER A 91 -17.68 -2.91 7.48
N ALA A 92 -18.10 -3.34 6.29
CA ALA A 92 -17.33 -4.28 5.48
C ALA A 92 -15.97 -3.72 5.05
N VAL A 93 -15.90 -2.45 4.66
CA VAL A 93 -14.63 -1.77 4.32
C VAL A 93 -13.70 -1.75 5.53
N ARG A 94 -14.21 -1.32 6.69
CA ARG A 94 -13.42 -1.29 7.93
C ARG A 94 -12.92 -2.67 8.31
N ASN A 95 -13.79 -3.68 8.34
CA ASN A 95 -13.42 -5.05 8.72
C ASN A 95 -12.40 -5.66 7.75
N THR A 96 -12.48 -5.32 6.47
CA THR A 96 -11.55 -5.81 5.46
C THR A 96 -10.16 -5.18 5.61
N ALA A 97 -10.09 -3.86 5.80
CA ALA A 97 -8.85 -3.11 5.64
C ALA A 97 -8.20 -2.61 6.94
N CYS A 98 -8.89 -2.63 8.08
CA CYS A 98 -8.37 -2.12 9.37
C CYS A 98 -7.07 -2.81 9.79
N VAL A 99 -7.08 -4.15 9.87
CA VAL A 99 -5.91 -4.92 10.27
C VAL A 99 -4.78 -4.77 9.24
N ALA A 100 -5.13 -4.80 7.95
CA ALA A 100 -4.17 -4.64 6.86
C ALA A 100 -3.47 -3.25 6.90
N PHE A 101 -4.21 -2.20 7.25
CA PHE A 101 -3.67 -0.85 7.44
C PHE A 101 -2.74 -0.76 8.66
N VAL A 102 -3.13 -1.35 9.80
CA VAL A 102 -2.24 -1.38 10.97
C VAL A 102 -0.93 -2.09 10.63
N ARG A 103 -0.99 -3.21 9.91
CA ARG A 103 0.21 -3.94 9.48
C ARG A 103 1.05 -3.18 8.46
N TRP A 104 0.44 -2.36 7.60
CA TRP A 104 1.17 -1.41 6.75
C TRP A 104 1.94 -0.39 7.59
N CYS A 105 1.29 0.25 8.57
CA CYS A 105 1.95 1.18 9.48
C CYS A 105 3.10 0.49 10.22
N ASP A 106 2.86 -0.69 10.81
CA ASP A 106 3.86 -1.51 11.47
C ASP A 106 5.05 -1.88 10.57
N MET A 107 4.82 -2.18 9.29
CA MET A 107 5.90 -2.49 8.34
C MET A 107 6.84 -1.31 8.10
N PHE A 108 6.31 -0.09 8.01
CA PHE A 108 7.09 1.11 7.67
C PHE A 108 7.63 1.86 8.88
N LEU A 109 6.91 1.84 10.01
CA LEU A 109 7.27 2.52 11.25
C LEU A 109 8.06 1.62 12.19
N HIS A 110 7.71 0.32 12.24
CA HIS A 110 8.18 -0.61 13.28
C HIS A 110 8.89 -1.86 12.72
N ASP A 111 9.18 -1.88 11.41
CA ASP A 111 9.91 -2.95 10.72
C ASP A 111 9.28 -4.35 10.82
N LYS A 112 7.95 -4.42 10.95
CA LYS A 112 7.22 -5.70 10.99
C LYS A 112 6.86 -6.21 9.59
N LYS A 113 6.22 -7.38 9.56
CA LYS A 113 5.81 -8.08 8.34
C LYS A 113 4.32 -7.86 8.06
N MET A 114 3.91 -8.06 6.81
CA MET A 114 2.52 -8.09 6.37
C MET A 114 2.19 -9.41 5.70
N PHE A 115 0.93 -9.78 5.62
CA PHE A 115 0.46 -10.92 4.84
C PHE A 115 0.21 -10.55 3.38
N GLY A 116 0.29 -11.53 2.48
CA GLY A 116 -0.06 -11.34 1.07
C GLY A 116 -1.49 -10.80 0.86
N TYR A 117 -2.46 -11.29 1.64
CA TYR A 117 -3.83 -10.81 1.57
C TYR A 117 -4.01 -9.37 2.05
N ASP A 118 -3.10 -8.84 2.88
CA ASP A 118 -3.17 -7.44 3.33
C ASP A 118 -3.04 -6.50 2.12
N LEU A 119 -2.27 -6.89 1.08
CA LEU A 119 -2.16 -6.11 -0.16
C LEU A 119 -3.51 -5.95 -0.87
N VAL A 120 -4.29 -7.03 -0.92
CA VAL A 120 -5.62 -7.03 -1.55
C VAL A 120 -6.61 -6.23 -0.70
N ASN A 121 -6.59 -6.44 0.61
CA ASN A 121 -7.47 -5.77 1.55
C ASN A 121 -7.24 -4.26 1.58
N LEU A 122 -5.98 -3.81 1.50
CA LEU A 122 -5.64 -2.40 1.37
C LEU A 122 -6.15 -1.80 0.06
N ALA A 123 -6.05 -2.51 -1.06
CA ALA A 123 -6.58 -2.04 -2.34
C ALA A 123 -8.11 -1.84 -2.29
N ILE A 124 -8.83 -2.81 -1.69
CA ILE A 124 -10.28 -2.69 -1.45
C ILE A 124 -10.57 -1.52 -0.50
N GLY A 125 -9.79 -1.37 0.57
CA GLY A 125 -9.90 -0.28 1.54
C GLY A 125 -9.76 1.09 0.87
N MET A 126 -8.69 1.31 0.09
CA MET A 126 -8.44 2.56 -0.63
C MET A 126 -9.50 2.85 -1.69
N PHE A 127 -10.01 1.82 -2.37
CA PHE A 127 -11.04 1.99 -3.39
C PHE A 127 -12.35 2.54 -2.79
N HIS A 128 -12.68 2.16 -1.56
CA HIS A 128 -13.92 2.60 -0.91
C HIS A 128 -13.75 3.72 0.10
N ASN A 129 -12.55 3.95 0.61
CA ASN A 129 -12.23 4.98 1.58
C ASN A 129 -10.85 5.59 1.29
N ILE A 130 -10.86 6.79 0.70
CA ILE A 130 -9.65 7.52 0.33
C ILE A 130 -8.76 7.88 1.54
N ASN A 131 -9.31 7.89 2.75
CA ASN A 131 -8.55 8.20 3.96
C ASN A 131 -7.49 7.12 4.23
N VAL A 132 -7.75 5.87 3.83
CA VAL A 132 -6.76 4.78 3.95
C VAL A 132 -5.51 5.12 3.12
N ARG A 133 -5.70 5.61 1.89
CA ARG A 133 -4.60 6.04 1.01
C ARG A 133 -3.82 7.20 1.62
N ASP A 134 -4.53 8.20 2.14
CA ASP A 134 -3.89 9.39 2.73
C ASP A 134 -3.15 9.03 4.02
N ALA A 135 -3.70 8.14 4.85
CA ALA A 135 -3.03 7.61 6.03
C ALA A 135 -1.77 6.82 5.67
N MET A 136 -1.82 5.99 4.62
CA MET A 136 -0.66 5.29 4.08
C MET A 136 0.41 6.26 3.58
N LEU A 137 0.03 7.38 2.97
CA LEU A 137 0.98 8.44 2.58
C LEU A 137 1.63 9.09 3.80
N ILE A 138 0.84 9.43 4.83
CA ILE A 138 1.36 10.01 6.07
C ILE A 138 2.38 9.07 6.72
N SER A 139 2.13 7.75 6.77
CA SER A 139 3.09 6.80 7.37
C SER A 139 4.45 6.75 6.66
N ILE A 140 4.49 7.15 5.38
CA ILE A 140 5.73 7.29 4.61
C ILE A 140 6.40 8.65 4.85
N LEU A 141 5.63 9.74 4.93
CA LEU A 141 6.14 11.11 5.04
C LEU A 141 6.45 11.53 6.49
N ASP A 142 5.69 11.07 7.48
CA ASP A 142 5.87 11.41 8.88
C ASP A 142 6.76 10.41 9.60
N GLU A 143 7.99 10.32 9.12
CA GLU A 143 8.80 9.13 9.39
C GLU A 143 9.18 8.93 10.87
N ASN A 144 9.16 10.02 11.65
CA ASN A 144 9.47 10.07 13.08
C ASN A 144 8.22 10.40 13.92
N GLN A 145 7.02 10.28 13.34
CA GLN A 145 5.74 10.51 14.01
C GLN A 145 5.68 11.89 14.70
N GLU A 146 6.13 12.93 13.99
CA GLU A 146 6.13 14.32 14.50
C GLU A 146 4.70 14.89 14.54
N TRP A 147 3.79 14.36 13.72
CA TRP A 147 2.42 14.84 13.55
C TRP A 147 1.36 13.79 13.91
N TYR A 148 1.63 12.52 13.64
CA TYR A 148 0.70 11.42 13.84
C TYR A 148 1.40 10.22 14.50
N ASP A 149 0.96 9.89 15.72
CA ASP A 149 1.28 8.60 16.34
C ASP A 149 0.44 7.46 15.73
N ASP A 150 0.68 6.22 16.15
CA ASP A 150 0.02 5.04 15.63
C ASP A 150 -1.51 5.11 15.76
N ASN A 151 -2.00 5.63 16.90
CA ASN A 151 -3.43 5.78 17.15
C ASN A 151 -4.03 6.85 16.24
N ALA A 152 -3.39 8.01 16.13
CA ALA A 152 -3.84 9.11 15.28
C ALA A 152 -3.89 8.71 13.80
N LEU A 153 -2.94 7.88 13.32
CA LEU A 153 -2.98 7.32 11.97
C LEU A 153 -4.17 6.37 11.76
N ALA A 154 -4.40 5.46 12.72
CA ALA A 154 -5.54 4.55 12.68
C ALA A 154 -6.87 5.31 12.71
N GLU A 155 -6.99 6.30 13.58
CA GLU A 155 -8.18 7.16 13.64
C GLU A 155 -8.38 7.91 12.31
N PHE A 156 -7.32 8.52 11.77
CA PHE A 156 -7.40 9.25 10.50
C PHE A 156 -7.90 8.35 9.36
N ALA A 157 -7.46 7.09 9.29
CA ALA A 157 -7.87 6.16 8.25
C ALA A 157 -9.36 5.79 8.31
N TRP A 158 -9.98 5.74 9.50
CA TRP A 158 -11.33 5.18 9.67
C TRP A 158 -12.41 6.19 10.01
N TYR A 159 -12.07 7.35 10.55
CA TYR A 159 -13.06 8.37 10.89
C TYR A 159 -13.40 9.26 9.69
N PRO A 160 -14.66 9.71 9.58
CA PRO A 160 -15.10 10.56 8.48
C PRO A 160 -14.26 11.83 8.34
N HIS A 161 -14.07 12.29 7.11
CA HIS A 161 -13.48 13.60 6.87
C HIS A 161 -14.33 14.69 7.51
N THR A 162 -13.77 15.35 8.51
CA THR A 162 -14.24 16.64 9.00
C THR A 162 -13.36 17.74 8.41
N PRO A 163 -13.86 18.98 8.27
CA PRO A 163 -13.05 20.12 7.83
C PRO A 163 -11.75 20.25 8.63
N MET A 164 -11.81 20.01 9.94
CA MET A 164 -10.65 20.03 10.83
C MET A 164 -9.60 18.97 10.47
N VAL A 165 -10.02 17.74 10.12
CA VAL A 165 -9.10 16.67 9.70
C VAL A 165 -8.44 17.01 8.36
N SER A 166 -9.21 17.57 7.42
CA SER A 166 -8.67 18.02 6.12
C SER A 166 -7.71 19.21 6.26
N ASP A 167 -8.00 20.15 7.16
CA ASP A 167 -7.11 21.27 7.47
C ASP A 167 -5.79 20.76 8.09
N ARG A 168 -5.86 19.79 9.02
CA ARG A 168 -4.67 19.20 9.65
C ARG A 168 -3.81 18.45 8.63
N LEU A 169 -4.41 17.65 7.74
CA LEU A 169 -3.67 16.99 6.66
C LEU A 169 -2.98 18.01 5.75
N ARG A 170 -3.67 19.09 5.40
CA ARG A 170 -3.10 20.16 4.55
C ARG A 170 -1.90 20.82 5.23
N GLN A 171 -2.04 21.20 6.49
CA GLN A 171 -0.96 21.81 7.28
C GLN A 171 0.24 20.86 7.38
N PHE A 172 0.00 19.57 7.59
CA PHE A 172 1.04 18.55 7.59
C PHE A 172 1.78 18.50 6.24
N LEU A 173 1.05 18.38 5.12
CA LEU A 173 1.64 18.29 3.79
C LEU A 173 2.40 19.58 3.44
N GLU A 174 1.84 20.75 3.73
CA GLU A 174 2.49 22.04 3.51
C GLU A 174 3.80 22.15 4.32
N ALA A 175 3.76 21.79 5.61
CA ALA A 175 4.93 21.83 6.47
C ALA A 175 6.04 20.90 5.97
N LYS A 176 5.71 19.66 5.57
CA LYS A 176 6.67 18.72 4.98
C LYS A 176 7.15 19.17 3.60
N PHE A 177 6.32 19.85 2.81
CA PHE A 177 6.68 20.33 1.47
C PHE A 177 7.71 21.47 1.52
N ILE A 178 7.57 22.40 2.48
CA ILE A 178 8.50 23.53 2.64
C ILE A 178 9.72 23.20 3.52
N GLN A 179 9.79 22.00 4.09
CA GLN A 179 10.86 21.58 4.97
C GLN A 179 12.21 21.53 4.23
N THR A 180 13.18 22.31 4.69
CA THR A 180 14.56 22.30 4.21
C THR A 180 15.49 21.58 5.18
N SER A 181 15.29 21.78 6.48
CA SER A 181 16.21 21.38 7.56
C SER A 181 16.49 19.87 7.71
N LYS A 182 15.71 19.00 7.06
CA LYS A 182 15.81 17.55 7.21
C LYS A 182 15.49 16.85 5.92
N LYS A 183 16.42 16.01 5.49
CA LYS A 183 16.22 15.14 4.34
C LYS A 183 15.30 13.97 4.72
N PRO A 184 14.24 13.69 3.94
CA PRO A 184 13.35 12.59 4.25
C PRO A 184 14.00 11.23 3.90
N ASN A 185 13.50 10.14 4.49
CA ASN A 185 14.00 8.79 4.27
C ASN A 185 13.63 8.25 2.88
N ILE A 186 14.50 8.51 1.91
CA ILE A 186 14.33 8.05 0.53
C ILE A 186 14.26 6.51 0.44
N LYS A 187 14.99 5.77 1.29
CA LYS A 187 14.94 4.31 1.28
C LYS A 187 13.54 3.80 1.64
N ARG A 188 12.91 4.40 2.64
CA ARG A 188 11.51 4.12 3.02
C ARG A 188 10.57 4.34 1.84
N ALA A 189 10.71 5.47 1.14
CA ALA A 189 9.89 5.79 -0.02
C ALA A 189 10.08 4.79 -1.17
N ILE A 190 11.31 4.41 -1.50
CA ILE A 190 11.60 3.41 -2.53
C ILE A 190 10.94 2.07 -2.17
N THR A 191 11.10 1.61 -0.93
CA THR A 191 10.51 0.35 -0.47
C THR A 191 8.98 0.42 -0.50
N ALA A 192 8.37 1.53 -0.10
CA ALA A 192 6.93 1.74 -0.21
C ALA A 192 6.45 1.64 -1.66
N CYS A 193 7.16 2.26 -2.60
CA CYS A 193 6.86 2.12 -4.03
C CYS A 193 6.94 0.66 -4.50
N ARG A 194 7.89 -0.14 -4.01
CA ARG A 194 8.01 -1.57 -4.37
C ARG A 194 6.82 -2.38 -3.86
N VAL A 195 6.41 -2.17 -2.62
CA VAL A 195 5.23 -2.83 -2.05
C VAL A 195 3.95 -2.41 -2.80
N LEU A 196 3.80 -1.12 -3.13
CA LEU A 196 2.66 -0.62 -3.91
C LEU A 196 2.66 -1.15 -5.35
N GLN A 197 3.83 -1.31 -5.98
CA GLN A 197 3.92 -1.95 -7.31
C GLN A 197 3.44 -3.40 -7.27
N VAL A 198 3.87 -4.17 -6.28
CA VAL A 198 3.36 -5.52 -6.04
C VAL A 198 1.84 -5.49 -5.85
N MET A 199 1.33 -4.57 -5.03
CA MET A 199 -0.11 -4.42 -4.78
C MET A 199 -0.87 -4.14 -6.09
N ALA A 200 -0.35 -3.25 -6.94
CA ALA A 200 -0.93 -2.94 -8.25
C ALA A 200 -0.93 -4.16 -9.18
N PHE A 201 0.18 -4.90 -9.24
CA PHE A 201 0.24 -6.14 -10.02
C PHE A 201 -0.73 -7.17 -9.47
N ALA A 202 -0.77 -7.35 -8.16
CA ALA A 202 -1.62 -8.35 -7.49
C ALA A 202 -3.11 -8.11 -7.76
N THR A 203 -3.53 -6.86 -7.92
CA THR A 203 -4.94 -6.47 -8.02
C THR A 203 -5.38 -6.08 -9.43
N GLN A 204 -4.49 -6.17 -10.42
CA GLN A 204 -4.73 -5.69 -11.79
C GLN A 204 -5.89 -6.38 -12.54
N SER A 205 -6.35 -7.54 -12.08
CA SER A 205 -7.52 -8.22 -12.65
C SER A 205 -8.82 -7.46 -12.42
N ILE A 206 -8.84 -6.51 -11.48
CA ILE A 206 -9.92 -5.55 -11.22
C ILE A 206 -9.31 -4.14 -11.29
N PRO A 207 -9.30 -3.49 -12.47
CA PRO A 207 -8.59 -2.23 -12.69
C PRO A 207 -8.94 -1.12 -11.69
N GLU A 208 -10.19 -1.04 -11.24
CA GLU A 208 -10.69 -0.04 -10.31
C GLU A 208 -9.96 -0.07 -8.96
N LEU A 209 -9.51 -1.25 -8.50
CA LEU A 209 -8.72 -1.39 -7.27
C LEU A 209 -7.32 -0.78 -7.40
N THR A 210 -6.83 -0.60 -8.63
CA THR A 210 -5.47 -0.09 -8.89
C THR A 210 -5.37 1.43 -8.97
N VAL A 211 -6.50 2.14 -9.13
CA VAL A 211 -6.54 3.60 -9.32
C VAL A 211 -5.79 4.33 -8.20
N GLN A 212 -6.18 4.06 -6.94
CA GLN A 212 -5.61 4.75 -5.79
C GLN A 212 -4.17 4.28 -5.50
N ILE A 213 -3.82 3.04 -5.88
CA ILE A 213 -2.44 2.53 -5.80
C ILE A 213 -1.54 3.32 -6.76
N TYR A 214 -1.95 3.49 -8.01
CA TYR A 214 -1.20 4.26 -9.00
C TYR A 214 -1.13 5.74 -8.66
N ALA A 215 -2.20 6.33 -8.11
CA ALA A 215 -2.18 7.71 -7.64
C ALA A 215 -1.16 7.90 -6.49
N LEU A 216 -1.13 6.98 -5.52
CA LEU A 216 -0.18 7.02 -4.41
C LEU A 216 1.26 6.76 -4.90
N LEU A 217 1.47 5.82 -5.82
CA LEU A 217 2.75 5.59 -6.49
C LEU A 217 3.24 6.86 -7.20
N ALA A 218 2.37 7.55 -7.92
CA ALA A 218 2.70 8.80 -8.60
C ALA A 218 3.11 9.87 -7.59
N TYR A 219 2.33 10.03 -6.51
CA TYR A 219 2.60 11.03 -5.48
C TYR A 219 3.96 10.81 -4.81
N ILE A 220 4.24 9.60 -4.33
CA ILE A 220 5.52 9.27 -3.70
C ILE A 220 6.66 9.43 -4.72
N SER A 221 6.47 8.97 -5.95
CA SER A 221 7.52 9.07 -6.97
C SER A 221 7.84 10.51 -7.35
N TRP A 222 6.83 11.39 -7.39
CA TRP A 222 7.01 12.82 -7.62
C TRP A 222 7.72 13.46 -6.43
N TRP A 223 7.21 13.25 -5.22
CA TRP A 223 7.77 13.84 -4.00
C TRP A 223 9.25 13.51 -3.82
N PHE A 224 9.64 12.26 -4.09
CA PHE A 224 11.00 11.73 -3.86
C PHE A 224 11.88 11.62 -5.11
N ARG A 225 11.45 12.12 -6.27
CA ARG A 225 12.15 11.99 -7.57
C ARG A 225 12.52 10.54 -7.94
N LEU A 226 11.61 9.59 -7.73
CA LEU A 226 11.84 8.16 -8.00
C LEU A 226 11.57 7.74 -9.46
N GLY A 227 11.21 8.69 -10.33
CA GLY A 227 10.89 8.45 -11.75
C GLY A 227 9.49 7.88 -11.96
N ASN A 228 9.15 7.55 -13.21
CA ASN A 228 7.84 6.95 -13.61
C ASN A 228 6.57 7.75 -13.22
N VAL A 229 6.69 9.00 -12.75
CA VAL A 229 5.55 9.84 -12.32
C VAL A 229 4.45 9.86 -13.39
N LYS A 230 4.81 10.25 -14.62
CA LYS A 230 3.87 10.33 -15.76
C LYS A 230 3.20 8.98 -16.07
N LYS A 231 3.97 7.89 -16.05
CA LYS A 231 3.43 6.54 -16.27
C LYS A 231 2.37 6.18 -15.22
N TYR A 232 2.58 6.54 -13.96
CA TYR A 232 1.63 6.23 -12.90
C TYR A 232 0.40 7.14 -12.92
N THR A 233 0.56 8.44 -13.19
CA THR A 233 -0.59 9.35 -13.37
C THR A 233 -1.45 8.91 -14.55
N GLU A 234 -0.85 8.61 -15.70
CA GLU A 234 -1.55 8.13 -16.90
C GLU A 234 -2.32 6.83 -16.60
N ARG A 235 -1.71 5.87 -15.90
CA ARG A 235 -2.41 4.63 -15.51
C ARG A 235 -3.63 4.90 -14.64
N ALA A 236 -3.49 5.73 -13.59
CA ALA A 236 -4.61 6.09 -12.74
C ALA A 236 -5.72 6.80 -13.53
N LEU A 237 -5.37 7.82 -14.33
CA LEU A 237 -6.31 8.64 -15.09
C LEU A 237 -6.96 7.91 -16.26
N SER A 238 -6.31 6.89 -16.81
CA SER A 238 -6.90 6.03 -17.86
C SER A 238 -8.05 5.15 -17.34
N ILE A 239 -8.06 4.87 -16.05
CA ILE A 239 -9.10 4.06 -15.39
C ILE A 239 -10.15 4.98 -14.75
N ASP A 240 -9.70 6.02 -14.06
CA ASP A 240 -10.54 7.04 -13.43
C ASP A 240 -10.00 8.43 -13.77
N SER A 241 -10.60 9.05 -14.78
CA SER A 241 -10.25 10.40 -15.24
C SER A 241 -10.50 11.48 -14.19
N ASP A 242 -11.19 11.19 -13.09
CA ASP A 242 -11.48 12.10 -12.00
C ASP A 242 -10.67 11.84 -10.72
N CYS A 243 -9.67 10.94 -10.78
CA CYS A 243 -8.76 10.70 -9.67
C CYS A 243 -7.98 11.96 -9.27
N THR A 244 -8.44 12.62 -8.19
CA THR A 244 -7.93 13.94 -7.76
C THR A 244 -6.44 13.92 -7.44
N MET A 245 -5.94 12.90 -6.74
CA MET A 245 -4.52 12.82 -6.40
C MET A 245 -3.65 12.69 -7.66
N ALA A 246 -4.08 11.91 -8.66
CA ALA A 246 -3.36 11.79 -9.92
C ALA A 246 -3.33 13.13 -10.70
N LYS A 247 -4.45 13.86 -10.76
CA LYS A 247 -4.51 15.21 -11.36
C LYS A 247 -3.59 16.21 -10.66
N ILE A 248 -3.56 16.20 -9.33
CA ILE A 248 -2.69 17.07 -8.53
C ILE A 248 -1.22 16.79 -8.87
N VAL A 249 -0.82 15.52 -8.90
CA VAL A 249 0.55 15.11 -9.18
C VAL A 249 0.94 15.45 -10.63
N GLU A 250 0.05 15.19 -11.60
CA GLU A 250 0.27 15.56 -13.00
C GLU A 250 0.51 17.06 -13.15
N GLY A 251 -0.38 17.89 -12.60
CA GLY A 251 -0.21 19.34 -12.61
C GLY A 251 1.06 19.81 -11.92
N ALA A 252 1.40 19.25 -10.76
CA ALA A 252 2.65 19.59 -10.06
C ALA A 252 3.89 19.20 -10.87
N TYR A 253 3.87 18.03 -11.51
CA TYR A 253 4.96 17.53 -12.34
C TYR A 253 5.18 18.38 -13.59
N GLU A 254 4.11 18.75 -14.31
CA GLU A 254 4.17 19.61 -15.49
C GLU A 254 4.67 21.02 -15.18
N ASN A 255 4.29 21.55 -14.01
CA ASN A 255 4.72 22.87 -13.55
C ASN A 255 6.06 22.87 -12.81
N LYS A 256 6.74 21.71 -12.73
CA LYS A 256 8.04 21.54 -12.02
C LYS A 256 7.98 22.01 -10.57
N LEU A 257 6.84 21.80 -9.90
CA LEU A 257 6.70 22.04 -8.47
C LEU A 257 7.36 20.89 -7.72
N GLU A 258 8.21 21.22 -6.75
CA GLU A 258 9.05 20.25 -6.06
C GLU A 258 9.17 20.60 -4.57
N PRO A 259 9.19 19.59 -3.67
CA PRO A 259 9.46 19.82 -2.25
C PRO A 259 10.80 20.53 -2.00
N ALA A 260 10.84 21.41 -1.00
CA ALA A 260 11.99 22.26 -0.71
C ALA A 260 13.27 21.48 -0.37
N TRP A 261 13.15 20.30 0.26
CA TRP A 261 14.28 19.43 0.60
C TRP A 261 15.11 19.00 -0.63
N ILE A 262 14.53 19.06 -1.83
CA ILE A 262 15.23 18.74 -3.08
C ILE A 262 16.28 19.81 -3.42
N SER A 263 16.02 21.08 -3.09
CA SER A 263 16.91 22.20 -3.41
C SER A 263 18.23 22.16 -2.65
N GLU A 264 18.28 21.53 -1.46
CA GLU A 264 19.54 21.29 -0.74
C GLU A 264 20.43 20.20 -1.37
N CYS A 265 19.90 19.41 -2.32
CA CYS A 265 20.70 18.50 -3.15
C CYS A 265 21.24 19.17 -4.42
N ALA A 266 20.79 20.39 -4.76
CA ALA A 266 21.52 21.25 -5.68
C ALA A 266 22.65 21.89 -4.89
N THR A 267 23.89 21.49 -5.20
CA THR A 267 25.13 22.04 -4.64
C THR A 267 25.03 23.54 -4.34
N PRO A 268 25.62 24.03 -3.22
CA PRO A 268 25.73 25.47 -3.00
C PRO A 268 26.39 26.08 -4.23
N GLN A 269 25.72 27.03 -4.87
CA GLN A 269 26.37 27.85 -5.87
C GLN A 269 27.53 28.55 -5.17
N GLU A 270 28.76 28.17 -5.55
CA GLU A 270 29.98 28.84 -5.14
C GLU A 270 29.80 30.34 -5.41
N LYS A 271 29.88 31.14 -4.34
CA LYS A 271 30.10 32.58 -4.43
C LYS A 271 31.59 32.85 -4.34
#